data_AF-A0A967SHV5-F1
#
_entry.id   AF-A0A967SHV5-F1
#
_cell.length_a   1.000
_cell.length_b   1.000
_cell.length_c   1.000
_cell.angle_alpha   90.00
_cell.angle_beta   90.00
_cell.angle_gamma   90.00
#
_symmetry.space_group_name_H-M   'P 1'
#
loop_
_entity.id
_entity.type
_entity.pdbx_description
1 polymer ?
#
loop_
_entity_poly.entity_id
_entity_poly.type
_entity_poly.pdbx_seq_one_letter_code
_entity_poly.pdbx_strand_id
1 'polypeptide(L)'
;QALVLGGILAFLVLFLFLRDARYPVAIALAIPISVIGTFSLLDLAGVSLNIMSLGGLALGVGMLVDNSIVVLENIFRHRELQAAGLEAASLDSAAVGAEEVQGAITASTLTTISVFGPIIYVEGVAGELFGALSFAVAFSLLASLLVALTLLPTMAARWQLHADEHVSLPRRVWRGISRGAGRVLGAVFGPPLRSFDRGFDRFARHYHVVLDTALR
;
A
#
# COMPACT_ATOMS: atom_id res chain seq x y z
N GLN A 1 23.51 -1.47 1.72
CA GLN A 1 23.46 -0.38 0.72
C GLN A 1 22.17 -0.39 -0.10
N ALA A 2 21.79 -1.53 -0.71
CA ALA A 2 20.55 -1.63 -1.48
C ALA A 2 19.28 -1.25 -0.69
N LEU A 3 19.16 -1.67 0.58
CA LEU A 3 18.01 -1.33 1.44
C LEU A 3 17.85 0.20 1.64
N VAL A 4 18.97 0.89 1.86
CA VAL A 4 18.98 2.35 2.09
C VAL A 4 18.63 3.09 0.79
N LEU A 5 19.23 2.68 -0.33
CA LEU A 5 18.92 3.23 -1.66
C LEU A 5 17.46 2.98 -2.07
N GLY A 6 16.95 1.78 -1.81
CA GLY A 6 15.56 1.41 -2.06
C GLY A 6 14.58 2.21 -1.21
N GLY A 7 14.87 2.36 0.09
CA GLY A 7 14.05 3.18 0.99
C GLY A 7 14.02 4.66 0.58
N ILE A 8 15.17 5.23 0.21
CA ILE A 8 15.26 6.61 -0.31
C ILE A 8 14.48 6.76 -1.62
N LEU A 9 14.62 5.80 -2.54
CA LEU A 9 13.90 5.83 -3.81
C LEU A 9 12.38 5.73 -3.61
N ALA A 10 11.92 4.82 -2.76
CA ALA A 10 10.50 4.66 -2.41
C ALA A 10 9.93 5.92 -1.77
N PHE A 11 10.65 6.52 -0.82
CA PHE A 11 10.28 7.81 -0.21
C PHE A 11 10.16 8.91 -1.27
N LEU A 12 11.11 8.99 -2.21
CA LEU A 12 11.13 10.01 -3.24
C LEU A 12 9.99 9.84 -4.26
N VAL A 13 9.65 8.59 -4.61
CA VAL A 13 8.49 8.28 -5.45
C VAL A 13 7.18 8.66 -4.75
N LEU A 14 7.00 8.25 -3.49
CA LEU A 14 5.82 8.63 -2.70
C LEU A 14 5.73 10.16 -2.54
N PHE A 15 6.84 10.83 -2.25
CA PHE A 15 6.87 12.30 -2.18
C PHE A 15 6.50 12.96 -3.51
N LEU A 16 6.96 12.42 -4.64
CA LEU A 16 6.63 12.96 -5.97
C LEU A 16 5.13 12.83 -6.28
N PHE A 17 4.51 11.71 -5.89
CA PHE A 17 3.09 11.44 -6.10
C PHE A 17 2.20 12.24 -5.13
N LEU A 18 2.53 12.24 -3.84
CA LEU A 18 1.68 12.79 -2.79
C LEU A 18 1.95 14.28 -2.49
N ARG A 19 3.09 14.85 -2.91
CA ARG A 19 3.45 16.28 -2.83
C ARG A 19 3.44 16.94 -1.44
N ASP A 20 3.12 16.20 -0.39
CA ASP A 20 3.28 16.57 1.00
C ASP A 20 4.14 15.51 1.70
N ALA A 21 5.21 15.96 2.36
CA ALA A 21 6.17 15.12 3.05
C ALA A 21 5.59 14.42 4.29
N ARG A 22 4.48 14.91 4.84
CA ARG A 22 3.86 14.34 6.04
C ARG A 22 3.28 12.94 5.78
N TYR A 23 2.83 12.64 4.57
CA TYR A 23 2.32 11.32 4.18
C TYR A 23 3.42 10.24 4.16
N PRO A 24 4.52 10.38 3.40
CA PRO A 24 5.59 9.39 3.41
C PRO A 24 6.28 9.31 4.79
N VAL A 25 6.26 10.37 5.61
CA VAL A 25 6.71 10.30 7.01
C VAL A 25 5.77 9.46 7.87
N ALA A 26 4.45 9.59 7.72
CA ALA A 26 3.49 8.75 8.45
C ALA A 26 3.67 7.27 8.10
N ILE A 27 3.85 6.95 6.81
CA ILE A 27 4.15 5.59 6.35
C ILE A 27 5.50 5.11 6.91
N ALA A 28 6.54 5.95 6.86
CA ALA A 28 7.87 5.60 7.38
C ALA A 28 7.87 5.33 8.89
N LEU A 29 6.96 5.95 9.65
CA LEU A 29 6.75 5.66 11.08
C LEU A 29 5.88 4.42 11.31
N ALA A 30 4.91 4.16 10.43
CA ALA A 30 4.07 2.96 10.52
C ALA A 30 4.89 1.68 10.39
N ILE A 31 5.86 1.64 9.46
CA ILE A 31 6.73 0.47 9.23
C ILE A 31 7.41 -0.05 10.52
N PRO A 32 8.23 0.74 11.24
CA PRO A 32 8.89 0.27 12.45
C PRO A 32 7.89 -0.10 13.56
N ILE A 33 6.76 0.61 13.67
CA ILE A 33 5.73 0.30 14.67
C ILE A 33 5.08 -1.06 14.36
N SER A 34 4.73 -1.32 13.11
CA SER A 34 4.20 -2.62 12.67
C SER A 34 5.22 -3.74 12.88
N VAL A 35 6.50 -3.51 12.60
CA VAL A 35 7.58 -4.48 12.84
C VAL A 35 7.72 -4.81 14.33
N ILE A 36 7.69 -3.81 15.22
CA ILE A 36 7.71 -4.02 16.67
C ILE A 36 6.47 -4.82 17.14
N GLY A 37 5.29 -4.47 16.61
CA GLY A 37 4.07 -5.23 16.86
C GLY A 37 4.17 -6.68 16.40
N THR A 38 4.81 -6.92 15.26
CA THR A 38 5.08 -8.26 14.74
C THR A 38 5.98 -9.05 15.67
N PHE A 39 7.07 -8.46 16.16
CA PHE A 39 7.97 -9.12 17.12
C PHE A 39 7.26 -9.46 18.41
N SER A 40 6.36 -8.58 18.89
CA SER A 40 5.57 -8.84 20.07
C SER A 40 4.63 -10.04 19.87
N LEU A 41 3.98 -10.14 18.72
CA LEU A 41 3.11 -11.29 18.36
C LEU A 41 3.89 -12.59 18.18
N LEU A 42 5.09 -12.54 17.59
CA LEU A 42 5.97 -13.70 17.45
C LEU A 42 6.43 -14.24 18.80
N ASP A 43 6.81 -13.35 19.72
CA ASP A 43 7.22 -13.70 21.09
C ASP A 43 6.05 -14.33 21.85
N LEU A 44 4.84 -13.74 21.75
CA LEU A 44 3.60 -14.29 22.29
C LEU A 44 3.27 -15.69 21.75
N ALA A 45 3.61 -15.97 20.49
CA ALA A 45 3.41 -17.27 19.86
C ALA A 45 4.56 -18.25 20.11
N GLY A 46 5.61 -17.86 20.84
CA GLY A 46 6.79 -18.69 21.10
C GLY A 46 7.64 -18.97 19.86
N VAL A 47 7.53 -18.16 18.81
CA VAL A 47 8.27 -18.35 17.55
C VAL A 47 9.63 -17.66 17.65
N SER A 48 10.71 -18.45 17.59
CA SER A 48 12.08 -17.91 17.63
C SER A 48 12.43 -17.07 16.39
N LEU A 49 13.26 -16.04 16.58
CA LEU A 49 13.87 -15.30 15.48
C LEU A 49 14.99 -16.12 14.83
N ASN A 50 14.66 -16.74 13.70
CA ASN A 50 15.58 -17.47 12.83
C ASN A 50 15.55 -16.91 11.39
N ILE A 51 16.42 -17.43 10.52
CA ILE A 51 16.53 -16.98 9.12
C ILE A 51 15.18 -17.06 8.38
N MET A 52 14.38 -18.09 8.64
CA MET A 52 13.07 -18.25 8.00
C MET A 52 12.06 -17.21 8.49
N SER A 53 11.97 -16.97 9.80
CA SER A 53 11.11 -15.93 10.37
C SER A 53 11.53 -14.52 9.93
N LEU A 54 12.82 -14.23 9.85
CA LEU A 54 13.34 -12.97 9.34
C LEU A 54 13.08 -12.82 7.84
N GLY A 55 13.14 -13.91 7.07
CA GLY A 55 12.69 -13.94 5.68
C GLY A 55 11.20 -13.64 5.53
N GLY A 56 10.38 -14.17 6.44
CA GLY A 56 8.94 -13.92 6.48
C GLY A 56 8.62 -12.48 6.85
N LEU A 57 9.36 -11.92 7.82
CA LEU A 57 9.29 -10.51 8.15
C LEU A 57 9.72 -9.63 6.97
N ALA A 58 10.78 -9.98 6.25
CA ALA A 58 11.24 -9.24 5.07
C ALA A 58 10.18 -9.22 3.96
N LEU A 59 9.48 -10.34 3.73
CA LEU A 59 8.35 -10.43 2.81
C LEU A 59 7.18 -9.59 3.34
N GLY A 60 6.85 -9.75 4.62
CA GLY A 60 5.82 -9.01 5.34
C GLY A 60 6.02 -7.49 5.32
N VAL A 61 7.27 -7.02 5.33
CA VAL A 61 7.59 -5.58 5.24
C VAL A 61 7.13 -4.97 3.93
N GLY A 62 7.15 -5.69 2.81
CA GLY A 62 6.57 -5.17 1.56
C GLY A 62 5.06 -4.99 1.69
N MET A 63 4.39 -6.03 2.18
CA MET A 63 2.92 -6.08 2.25
C MET A 63 2.32 -5.23 3.37
N LEU A 64 3.06 -4.95 4.45
CA LEU A 64 2.57 -4.10 5.53
C LEU A 64 2.45 -2.64 5.13
N VAL A 65 3.27 -2.18 4.17
CA VAL A 65 3.19 -0.81 3.65
C VAL A 65 1.89 -0.63 2.85
N ASP A 66 1.40 -1.68 2.19
CA ASP A 66 0.20 -1.62 1.35
C ASP A 66 -1.03 -1.18 2.15
N ASN A 67 -1.27 -1.80 3.32
CA ASN A 67 -2.37 -1.41 4.22
C ASN A 67 -2.26 0.06 4.63
N SER A 68 -1.04 0.54 4.87
CA SER A 68 -0.79 1.93 5.27
C SER A 68 -1.02 2.92 4.13
N ILE A 69 -0.62 2.57 2.91
CA ILE A 69 -0.79 3.39 1.71
C ILE A 69 -2.28 3.55 1.40
N VAL A 70 -3.03 2.44 1.34
CA VAL A 70 -4.45 2.46 0.95
C VAL A 70 -5.28 3.34 1.88
N VAL A 71 -5.06 3.25 3.20
CA VAL A 71 -5.79 4.09 4.18
C VAL A 71 -5.43 5.57 4.02
N LEU A 72 -4.14 5.90 3.93
CA LEU A 72 -3.73 7.30 3.80
C LEU A 72 -4.16 7.92 2.47
N GLU A 73 -4.13 7.16 1.38
CA GLU A 73 -4.61 7.59 0.07
C GLU A 73 -6.11 7.91 0.12
N ASN A 74 -6.91 7.05 0.77
CA ASN A 74 -8.35 7.31 0.85
C ASN A 74 -8.69 8.51 1.73
N ILE A 75 -8.02 8.64 2.88
CA ILE A 75 -8.14 9.83 3.74
C ILE A 75 -7.76 11.09 2.97
N PHE A 76 -6.70 11.03 2.16
CA PHE A 76 -6.28 12.15 1.33
C PHE A 76 -7.30 12.49 0.25
N ARG A 77 -7.83 11.48 -0.45
CA ARG A 77 -8.88 11.65 -1.46
C ARG A 77 -10.09 12.41 -0.91
N HIS A 78 -10.59 12.03 0.28
CA HIS A 78 -11.68 12.76 0.93
C HIS A 78 -11.32 14.21 1.25
N ARG A 79 -10.08 14.47 1.69
CA ARG A 79 -9.62 15.85 1.94
C ARG A 79 -9.52 16.67 0.67
N GLU A 80 -9.08 16.10 -0.44
CA GLU A 80 -9.07 16.79 -1.74
C GLU A 80 -10.50 17.10 -2.22
N LEU A 81 -11.44 16.17 -2.06
CA LEU A 81 -12.86 16.39 -2.40
C LEU A 81 -13.49 17.50 -1.56
N GLN A 82 -13.19 17.54 -0.26
CA GLN A 82 -13.62 18.63 0.64
C GLN A 82 -13.00 19.97 0.24
N ALA A 83 -11.71 20.02 -0.09
CA ALA A 83 -11.02 21.24 -0.53
C ALA A 83 -11.58 21.77 -1.86
N ALA A 84 -12.05 20.87 -2.73
CA ALA A 84 -12.74 21.21 -3.98
C ALA A 84 -14.21 21.64 -3.79
N GLY A 85 -14.74 21.60 -2.55
CA GLY A 85 -16.15 21.88 -2.26
C GLY A 85 -17.11 20.82 -2.78
N LEU A 86 -16.61 19.63 -3.15
CA LEU A 86 -17.40 18.50 -3.67
C LEU A 86 -17.96 17.62 -2.54
N GLU A 87 -17.47 17.81 -1.31
CA GLU A 87 -17.90 17.08 -0.13
C GLU A 87 -18.06 18.04 1.06
N ALA A 88 -19.00 17.75 1.96
CA ALA A 88 -19.21 18.59 3.15
C ALA A 88 -17.95 18.58 4.01
N ALA A 89 -17.51 19.76 4.45
CA ALA A 89 -16.36 19.92 5.34
C ALA A 89 -16.66 19.24 6.68
N SER A 90 -16.21 18.00 6.84
CA SER A 90 -16.30 17.26 8.09
C SER A 90 -14.91 17.19 8.71
N LEU A 91 -14.84 17.42 10.03
CA LEU A 91 -13.63 17.22 10.82
C LEU A 91 -13.15 15.75 10.83
N ASP A 92 -13.95 14.85 10.23
CA ASP A 92 -13.83 13.41 10.36
C ASP A 92 -13.39 12.69 9.08
N SER A 93 -12.80 13.42 8.13
CA SER A 93 -12.29 12.86 6.86
C SER A 93 -11.32 11.69 7.09
N ALA A 94 -10.64 11.67 8.24
CA ALA A 94 -9.75 10.59 8.64
C ALA A 94 -10.49 9.30 9.04
N ALA A 95 -11.59 9.40 9.79
CA ALA A 95 -12.37 8.23 10.17
C ALA A 95 -13.16 7.71 8.98
N VAL A 96 -13.84 8.58 8.24
CA VAL A 96 -14.61 8.20 7.03
C VAL A 96 -13.70 7.53 6.00
N GLY A 97 -12.53 8.13 5.74
CA GLY A 97 -11.57 7.57 4.80
C GLY A 97 -11.03 6.21 5.22
N ALA A 98 -10.84 5.97 6.52
CA ALA A 98 -10.40 4.67 7.03
C ALA A 98 -11.53 3.62 7.02
N GLU A 99 -12.75 4.01 7.39
CA GLU A 99 -13.92 3.14 7.48
C GLU A 99 -14.32 2.58 6.10
N GLU A 100 -14.26 3.40 5.04
CA GLU A 100 -14.61 2.97 3.69
C GLU A 100 -13.69 1.86 3.16
N VAL A 101 -12.39 1.94 3.45
CA VAL A 101 -11.41 0.96 2.98
C VAL A 101 -11.19 -0.19 3.95
N GLN A 102 -11.67 -0.09 5.20
CA GLN A 102 -11.46 -1.08 6.25
C GLN A 102 -11.84 -2.50 5.81
N GLY A 103 -13.02 -2.64 5.18
CA GLY A 103 -13.49 -3.94 4.69
C GLY A 103 -12.57 -4.53 3.63
N ALA A 104 -12.12 -3.71 2.68
CA ALA A 104 -11.26 -4.14 1.58
C ALA A 104 -9.87 -4.59 2.05
N ILE A 105 -9.21 -3.78 2.90
CA ILE A 105 -7.87 -4.12 3.39
C ILE A 105 -7.89 -5.29 4.37
N THR A 106 -8.95 -5.43 5.18
CA THR A 106 -9.13 -6.58 6.07
C THR A 106 -9.31 -7.86 5.25
N ALA A 107 -10.17 -7.83 4.22
CA ALA A 107 -10.36 -8.97 3.33
C ALA A 107 -9.06 -9.35 2.61
N SER A 108 -8.31 -8.38 2.08
CA SER A 108 -7.01 -8.62 1.43
C SER A 108 -5.97 -9.19 2.40
N THR A 109 -5.96 -8.74 3.65
CA THR A 109 -5.07 -9.28 4.69
C THR A 109 -5.43 -10.74 4.98
N LEU A 110 -6.72 -11.04 5.12
CA LEU A 110 -7.21 -12.39 5.38
C LEU A 110 -6.97 -13.37 4.22
N THR A 111 -7.01 -12.91 2.96
CA THR A 111 -6.69 -13.80 1.82
C THR A 111 -5.23 -14.21 1.86
N THR A 112 -4.30 -13.30 2.17
CA THR A 112 -2.88 -13.65 2.34
C THR A 112 -2.68 -14.57 3.53
N ILE A 113 -3.34 -14.31 4.67
CA ILE A 113 -3.31 -15.22 5.83
C ILE A 113 -3.87 -16.59 5.45
N SER A 114 -4.88 -16.68 4.57
CA SER A 114 -5.44 -17.96 4.11
C SER A 114 -4.46 -18.75 3.22
N VAL A 115 -3.53 -18.08 2.53
CA VAL A 115 -2.48 -18.73 1.74
C VAL A 115 -1.37 -19.29 2.64
N PHE A 116 -0.94 -18.52 3.64
CA PHE A 116 0.16 -18.94 4.52
C PHE A 116 -0.30 -19.76 5.73
N GLY A 117 -1.51 -19.52 6.21
CA GLY A 117 -2.09 -20.15 7.40
C GLY A 117 -2.06 -21.67 7.38
N PRO A 118 -2.41 -22.35 6.28
CA PRO A 118 -2.37 -23.82 6.21
C PRO A 118 -0.98 -24.43 6.48
N ILE A 119 0.10 -23.67 6.29
CA ILE A 119 1.48 -24.15 6.47
C ILE A 119 1.74 -24.56 7.92
N ILE A 120 1.01 -23.99 8.89
CA ILE A 120 1.17 -24.36 10.31
C ILE A 120 0.79 -25.82 10.60
N TYR A 121 0.01 -26.45 9.72
CA TYR A 121 -0.42 -27.85 9.86
C TYR A 121 0.50 -28.83 9.12
N VAL A 122 1.55 -28.33 8.47
CA VAL A 122 2.52 -29.19 7.78
C VAL A 122 3.44 -29.82 8.83
N GLU A 123 3.58 -31.13 8.78
CA GLU A 123 4.44 -31.88 9.70
C GLU A 123 5.86 -32.10 9.14
N GLY A 124 6.79 -32.41 10.03
CA GLY A 124 8.18 -32.72 9.70
C GLY A 124 9.06 -31.48 9.45
N VAL A 125 10.22 -31.71 8.84
CA VAL A 125 11.26 -30.68 8.65
C VAL A 125 10.75 -29.48 7.84
N ALA A 126 9.87 -29.71 6.87
CA ALA A 126 9.25 -28.64 6.11
C ALA A 126 8.35 -27.74 6.98
N GLY A 127 7.58 -28.34 7.91
CA GLY A 127 6.73 -27.63 8.85
C GLY A 127 7.51 -26.73 9.80
N GLU A 128 8.61 -27.23 10.37
CA GLU A 128 9.47 -26.44 11.26
C GLU A 128 10.12 -25.25 10.54
N LEU A 129 10.54 -25.44 9.29
CA LEU A 129 11.18 -24.39 8.49
C LEU A 129 10.17 -23.35 7.98
N PHE A 130 9.05 -23.78 7.40
CA PHE A 130 8.08 -22.88 6.78
C PHE A 130 7.00 -22.38 7.75
N GLY A 131 6.79 -23.04 8.89
CA GLY A 131 5.88 -22.57 9.93
C GLY A 131 6.32 -21.22 10.51
N ALA A 132 7.62 -21.07 10.81
CA ALA A 132 8.18 -19.81 11.29
C ALA A 132 8.03 -18.67 10.26
N LEU A 133 8.16 -18.99 8.96
CA LEU A 133 7.89 -18.06 7.86
C LEU A 133 6.42 -17.64 7.84
N SER A 134 5.50 -18.61 7.95
CA SER A 134 4.06 -18.37 7.93
C SER A 134 3.60 -17.48 9.09
N PHE A 135 4.04 -17.77 10.32
CA PHE A 135 3.73 -16.93 11.48
C PHE A 135 4.26 -15.51 11.31
N ALA A 136 5.50 -15.35 10.84
CA ALA A 136 6.08 -14.02 10.62
C ALA A 136 5.28 -13.20 9.60
N VAL A 137 4.86 -13.82 8.49
CA VAL A 137 4.01 -13.15 7.49
C VAL A 137 2.65 -12.81 8.09
N ALA A 138 1.95 -13.78 8.68
CA ALA A 138 0.61 -13.57 9.21
C ALA A 138 0.57 -12.48 10.31
N PHE A 139 1.50 -12.52 11.25
CA PHE A 139 1.58 -11.52 12.31
C PHE A 139 2.01 -10.15 11.80
N SER A 140 2.88 -10.07 10.78
CA SER A 140 3.24 -8.79 10.18
C SER A 140 2.04 -8.10 9.52
N LEU A 141 1.18 -8.88 8.87
CA LEU A 141 -0.03 -8.40 8.23
C LEU A 141 -1.10 -7.99 9.24
N LEU A 142 -1.26 -8.75 10.33
CA LEU A 142 -2.18 -8.38 11.41
C LEU A 142 -1.71 -7.11 12.13
N ALA A 143 -0.42 -7.02 12.45
CA ALA A 143 0.15 -5.82 13.07
C ALA A 143 0.03 -4.60 12.15
N SER A 144 0.23 -4.77 10.83
CA SER A 144 0.07 -3.68 9.87
C SER A 144 -1.37 -3.21 9.73
N LEU A 145 -2.33 -4.15 9.70
CA LEU A 145 -3.75 -3.83 9.63
C LEU A 145 -4.19 -3.02 10.86
N LEU A 146 -3.75 -3.42 12.06
CA LEU A 146 -4.01 -2.69 13.29
C LEU A 146 -3.42 -1.28 13.24
N VAL A 147 -2.16 -1.14 12.85
CA VAL A 147 -1.50 0.18 12.74
C VAL A 147 -2.19 1.06 11.70
N ALA A 148 -2.56 0.49 10.55
CA ALA A 148 -3.20 1.24 9.46
C ALA A 148 -4.60 1.74 9.83
N LEU A 149 -5.37 0.99 10.60
CA LEU A 149 -6.74 1.38 11.01
C LEU A 149 -6.80 2.21 12.28
N THR A 150 -5.74 2.26 13.08
CA THR A 150 -5.75 2.98 14.36
C THR A 150 -4.77 4.15 14.38
N LEU A 151 -3.49 3.89 14.13
CA LEU A 151 -2.44 4.89 14.21
C LEU A 151 -2.53 5.89 13.05
N LEU A 152 -2.74 5.42 11.81
CA LEU A 152 -2.72 6.33 10.66
C LEU A 152 -3.90 7.32 10.65
N PRO A 153 -5.16 6.94 10.94
CA PRO A 153 -6.26 7.88 10.98
C PRO A 153 -6.07 8.90 12.10
N THR A 154 -5.57 8.46 13.26
CA THR A 154 -5.29 9.37 14.39
C THR A 154 -4.14 10.33 14.10
N MET A 155 -3.07 9.87 13.46
CA MET A 155 -1.98 10.73 12.98
C MET A 155 -2.49 11.71 11.90
N ALA A 156 -3.28 11.23 10.94
CA ALA A 156 -3.83 12.05 9.87
C ALA A 156 -4.78 13.14 10.38
N ALA A 157 -5.58 12.84 11.41
CA ALA A 157 -6.42 13.81 12.11
C ALA A 157 -5.58 14.85 12.87
N ARG A 158 -4.58 14.42 13.66
CA ARG A 158 -3.77 15.31 14.50
C ARG A 158 -2.80 16.18 13.75
N TRP A 159 -2.11 15.62 12.77
CA TRP A 159 -1.16 16.38 11.97
C TRP A 159 -1.83 17.36 11.04
N GLN A 160 -3.18 17.34 11.00
CA GLN A 160 -3.99 18.01 10.01
C GLN A 160 -3.20 17.94 8.71
N LEU A 161 -3.05 16.72 8.17
CA LEU A 161 -2.51 16.52 6.83
C LEU A 161 -3.45 17.29 5.90
N HIS A 162 -3.28 18.60 5.87
CA HIS A 162 -4.22 19.52 5.28
C HIS A 162 -4.08 19.26 3.79
N ALA A 163 -5.21 19.26 3.11
CA ALA A 163 -5.20 19.68 1.71
C ALA A 163 -4.97 21.22 1.67
N ASP A 164 -4.02 21.75 2.44
CA ASP A 164 -3.72 23.18 2.45
C ASP A 164 -2.77 23.43 1.32
N GLU A 165 -3.36 24.01 0.29
CA GLU A 165 -2.78 24.38 -0.97
C GLU A 165 -2.20 23.16 -1.69
N HIS A 166 -2.67 22.90 -2.90
CA HIS A 166 -1.73 22.49 -3.91
C HIS A 166 -0.55 23.47 -3.82
N VAL A 167 0.54 23.12 -3.13
CA VAL A 167 1.84 23.73 -3.34
C VAL A 167 2.20 23.28 -4.74
N SER A 168 1.60 23.97 -5.69
CA SER A 168 1.97 23.94 -7.06
C SER A 168 3.39 24.49 -7.02
N LEU A 169 4.37 23.59 -7.01
CA LEU A 169 5.71 23.89 -7.48
C LEU A 169 5.53 24.88 -8.62
N PRO A 170 6.05 26.13 -8.52
CA PRO A 170 5.64 27.24 -9.38
C PRO A 170 5.54 26.72 -10.80
N ARG A 171 4.37 26.82 -11.47
CA ARG A 171 3.97 26.02 -12.66
C ARG A 171 5.10 25.68 -13.66
N ARG A 172 6.12 26.53 -13.76
CA ARG A 172 7.40 26.30 -14.46
C ARG A 172 8.20 25.08 -13.97
N VAL A 173 8.45 24.92 -12.67
CA VAL A 173 9.19 23.80 -12.07
C VAL A 173 8.42 22.50 -12.23
N TRP A 174 7.11 22.50 -11.94
CA TRP A 174 6.26 21.32 -12.18
C TRP A 174 6.23 20.91 -13.64
N ARG A 175 6.08 21.87 -14.59
CA ARG A 175 6.15 21.56 -16.03
C ARG A 175 7.54 21.08 -16.45
N GLY A 176 8.61 21.53 -15.79
CA GLY A 176 9.97 21.06 -16.06
C GLY A 176 10.14 19.59 -15.66
N ILE A 177 9.78 19.26 -14.42
CA ILE A 177 9.86 17.91 -13.86
C ILE A 177 8.88 16.97 -14.58
N SER A 178 7.63 17.36 -14.80
CA SER A 178 6.63 16.51 -15.47
C SER A 178 6.92 16.29 -16.95
N ARG A 179 7.56 17.24 -17.66
CA ARG A 179 8.04 17.02 -19.03
C ARG A 179 9.27 16.12 -19.07
N GLY A 180 10.17 16.24 -18.10
CA GLY A 180 11.35 15.38 -17.97
C GLY A 180 10.95 13.95 -17.62
N ALA A 181 10.25 13.78 -16.50
CA ALA A 181 9.70 12.52 -16.05
C ALA A 181 8.73 11.93 -17.08
N GLY A 182 7.82 12.71 -17.67
CA GLY A 182 6.89 12.24 -18.69
C GLY A 182 7.55 11.81 -20.00
N ARG A 183 8.70 12.39 -20.39
CA ARG A 183 9.52 11.88 -21.50
C ARG A 183 10.23 10.60 -21.17
N VAL A 184 10.82 10.49 -19.97
CA VAL A 184 11.55 9.30 -19.55
C VAL A 184 10.58 8.13 -19.33
N LEU A 185 9.50 8.35 -18.58
CA LEU A 185 8.40 7.40 -18.42
C LEU A 185 7.78 7.06 -19.77
N GLY A 186 7.49 8.05 -20.62
CA GLY A 186 6.93 7.81 -21.96
C GLY A 186 7.88 7.08 -22.92
N ALA A 187 9.20 7.25 -22.77
CA ALA A 187 10.20 6.55 -23.58
C ALA A 187 10.40 5.11 -23.09
N VAL A 188 10.40 4.89 -21.78
CA VAL A 188 10.64 3.59 -21.15
C VAL A 188 9.37 2.73 -21.15
N PHE A 189 8.24 3.29 -20.72
CA PHE A 189 6.96 2.59 -20.60
C PHE A 189 6.03 2.77 -21.80
N GLY A 190 6.25 3.77 -22.66
CA GLY A 190 5.38 4.02 -23.82
C GLY A 190 5.38 2.90 -24.87
N PRO A 191 6.53 2.34 -25.29
CA PRO A 191 6.52 1.22 -26.25
C PRO A 191 5.82 -0.05 -25.71
N PRO A 192 6.04 -0.45 -24.44
CA PRO A 192 5.26 -1.52 -23.81
C PRO A 192 3.76 -1.21 -23.71
N LEU A 193 3.39 -0.04 -23.16
CA LEU A 193 2.00 0.36 -22.94
C LEU A 193 1.21 0.44 -24.25
N ARG A 194 1.77 1.05 -25.30
CA ARG A 194 1.12 1.10 -26.62
C ARG A 194 0.94 -0.28 -27.24
N SER A 195 1.78 -1.25 -26.89
CA SER A 195 1.64 -2.61 -27.37
C SER A 195 0.56 -3.37 -26.60
N PHE A 196 0.45 -3.10 -25.29
CA PHE A 196 -0.63 -3.58 -24.44
C PHE A 196 -1.99 -3.01 -24.87
N ASP A 197 -2.12 -1.69 -25.03
CA ASP A 197 -3.37 -1.04 -25.48
C ASP A 197 -3.84 -1.59 -26.83
N ARG A 198 -2.94 -1.75 -27.79
CA ARG A 198 -3.26 -2.35 -29.10
C ARG A 198 -3.70 -3.82 -29.01
N GLY A 199 -3.24 -4.53 -27.98
CA GLY A 199 -3.67 -5.90 -27.67
C GLY A 199 -5.04 -5.92 -26.99
N PHE A 200 -5.21 -5.05 -26.00
CA PHE A 200 -6.46 -4.88 -25.26
C PHE A 200 -7.60 -4.42 -26.18
N ASP A 201 -7.37 -3.47 -27.07
CA ASP A 201 -8.37 -3.03 -28.06
C ASP A 201 -8.74 -4.12 -29.07
N ARG A 202 -7.83 -5.04 -29.37
CA ARG A 202 -8.14 -6.22 -30.19
C ARG A 202 -9.03 -7.20 -29.43
N PHE A 203 -8.75 -7.37 -28.14
CA PHE A 203 -9.53 -8.22 -27.25
C PHE A 203 -10.93 -7.63 -26.96
N ALA A 204 -11.01 -6.36 -26.60
CA ALA A 204 -12.26 -5.66 -26.28
C ALA A 204 -13.25 -5.66 -27.46
N ARG A 205 -12.76 -5.55 -28.69
CA ARG A 205 -13.60 -5.68 -29.89
C ARG A 205 -14.19 -7.07 -30.07
N HIS A 206 -13.48 -8.12 -29.65
CA HIS A 206 -14.03 -9.48 -29.64
C HIS A 206 -14.91 -9.74 -28.43
N TYR A 207 -14.67 -9.07 -27.30
CA TYR A 207 -15.45 -9.20 -26.08
C TYR A 207 -16.92 -8.84 -26.31
N HIS A 208 -17.20 -7.73 -27.01
CA HIS A 208 -18.58 -7.34 -27.35
C HIS A 208 -19.30 -8.38 -28.22
N VAL A 209 -18.61 -9.01 -29.18
CA VAL A 209 -19.20 -10.02 -30.07
C VAL A 209 -19.51 -11.31 -29.30
N VAL A 210 -18.63 -11.71 -28.38
CA VAL A 210 -18.82 -12.90 -27.53
C VAL A 210 -19.93 -12.67 -26.51
N LEU A 211 -20.02 -11.47 -25.93
CA LEU A 211 -21.06 -11.11 -24.96
C LEU A 211 -22.47 -11.11 -25.60
N ASP A 212 -22.62 -10.55 -26.79
CA ASP A 212 -23.90 -10.55 -27.54
C ASP A 212 -24.33 -11.94 -27.99
N THR A 213 -23.37 -12.85 -28.22
CA THR A 213 -23.67 -14.24 -28.61
C THR A 213 -24.04 -15.11 -27.40
N ALA A 214 -23.53 -14.77 -26.21
CA ALA A 214 -23.81 -15.50 -24.97
C ALA A 214 -25.08 -15.02 -24.24
N LEU A 215 -25.56 -13.81 -24.53
CA LEU A 215 -26.81 -13.23 -23.98
C LEU A 215 -28.04 -13.45 -24.88
N ARG A 216 -27.93 -14.26 -25.93
CA ARG A 216 -29.04 -14.76 -26.76
C ARG A 216 -29.24 -16.25 -26.51
#